data_AF-A0A1X1KXY1-F1
#
_entry.id   AF-A0A1X1KXY1-F1
#
_cell.length_a   1.000
_cell.length_b   1.000
_cell.length_c   1.000
_cell.angle_alpha   90.00
_cell.angle_beta   90.00
_cell.angle_gamma   90.00
#
_symmetry.space_group_name_H-M   'P 1'
#
loop_
_entity.id
_entity.type
_entity.pdbx_description
1 polymer ?
#
loop_
_entity_poly.entity_id
_entity_poly.type
_entity_poly.pdbx_seq_one_letter_code
_entity_poly.pdbx_strand_id
1 'polypeptide(L)'
;MIQCDVDEISFVFLPDFNEMMSNYEAFASNICLKIDELLELEKYTVNFKLNEKGFAGYNYIVNFDEFEILLCFNTDSPRMGIFLKFSGQGLKHYLKRREEDNQKISYRQLVQKFFELENYFSGSCRVSRIDFAIDFIDEGLKVNQIHQELNKSIIKSKYVDSFTNTIKLRKNQSNISTINTNNRVETIYVGSKANKGNSLLLRIYDKKLEQEKKKGIFYDDALKCDDWVRFEMSIRQAYANQTGLDILKCRNDKELSSLIFQRFTDKYLFFKNDELWDISKVMLEYVSTDFDLLRSKPRRKNDLLSTYIYLLKNSGLESFLYKIDKIYGKESIQEFFKHVLIHFKTKYKPSPDTIIFLNNRKDELKKEKKPWDVFK
;
A
#
# COMPACT_ATOMS: atom_id res chain seq x y z
N MET A 1 11.93 25.96 -5.29
CA MET A 1 11.63 25.50 -3.92
C MET A 1 11.24 24.02 -3.93
N ILE A 2 11.76 23.23 -3.00
CA ILE A 2 11.41 21.81 -2.85
C ILE A 2 10.72 21.59 -1.51
N GLN A 3 9.57 20.93 -1.54
CA GLN A 3 8.78 20.60 -0.35
C GLN A 3 8.37 19.13 -0.39
N CYS A 4 8.11 18.53 0.77
CA CYS A 4 7.60 17.17 0.83
C CYS A 4 6.56 17.02 1.94
N ASP A 5 5.61 16.10 1.74
CA ASP A 5 4.52 15.89 2.70
C ASP A 5 3.87 14.50 2.53
N VAL A 6 3.03 14.12 3.48
CA VAL A 6 2.09 13.00 3.36
C VAL A 6 0.86 13.49 2.61
N ASP A 7 0.54 12.86 1.48
CA ASP A 7 -0.63 13.19 0.66
C ASP A 7 -1.83 12.33 1.09
N GLU A 8 -1.72 11.00 1.07
CA GLU A 8 -2.80 10.08 1.49
C GLU A 8 -2.31 9.19 2.64
N ILE A 9 -3.18 8.82 3.58
CA ILE A 9 -2.89 7.77 4.56
C ILE A 9 -4.13 6.94 4.84
N SER A 10 -3.96 5.62 4.99
CA SER A 10 -5.04 4.73 5.37
C SER A 10 -4.59 3.70 6.37
N PHE A 11 -5.47 3.39 7.31
CA PHE A 11 -5.25 2.48 8.42
C PHE A 11 -6.20 1.28 8.34
N VAL A 12 -5.78 0.17 8.91
CA VAL A 12 -6.65 -0.98 9.17
C VAL A 12 -6.42 -1.45 10.60
N PHE A 13 -7.50 -1.67 11.34
CA PHE A 13 -7.49 -2.49 12.54
C PHE A 13 -8.01 -3.89 12.20
N LEU A 14 -7.19 -4.90 12.43
CA LEU A 14 -7.54 -6.31 12.25
C LEU A 14 -7.84 -6.92 13.62
N PRO A 15 -9.11 -7.12 14.01
CA PRO A 15 -9.44 -7.76 15.28
C PRO A 15 -9.02 -9.23 15.28
N ASP A 16 -8.59 -9.73 16.44
CA ASP A 16 -8.35 -11.15 16.65
C ASP A 16 -9.70 -11.88 16.63
N PHE A 17 -9.92 -12.69 15.60
CA PHE A 17 -11.20 -13.36 15.42
C PHE A 17 -11.27 -14.62 16.28
N ASN A 18 -12.10 -14.60 17.33
CA ASN A 18 -12.51 -15.80 18.06
C ASN A 18 -13.96 -16.16 17.74
N GLU A 19 -14.26 -17.46 17.72
CA GLU A 19 -15.55 -18.05 17.27
C GLU A 19 -16.81 -17.54 18.01
N MET A 20 -16.65 -16.74 19.08
CA MET A 20 -17.76 -16.18 19.88
C MET A 20 -18.26 -14.80 19.44
N MET A 21 -17.87 -14.28 18.28
CA MET A 21 -18.42 -13.03 17.75
C MET A 21 -19.82 -13.23 17.12
N SER A 22 -20.82 -13.51 17.95
CA SER A 22 -22.22 -13.70 17.50
C SER A 22 -22.86 -12.45 16.90
N ASN A 23 -22.28 -11.26 17.12
CA ASN A 23 -22.67 -10.01 16.46
C ASN A 23 -21.43 -9.18 16.07
N TYR A 24 -20.83 -9.48 14.92
CA TYR A 24 -19.67 -8.75 14.41
C TYR A 24 -19.98 -7.28 14.10
N GLU A 25 -21.18 -6.97 13.60
CA GLU A 25 -21.59 -5.61 13.27
C GLU A 25 -21.53 -4.70 14.50
N ALA A 26 -22.16 -5.09 15.62
CA ALA A 26 -22.13 -4.30 16.84
C ALA A 26 -20.70 -4.10 17.38
N PHE A 27 -19.86 -5.12 17.30
CA PHE A 27 -18.46 -5.01 17.69
C PHE A 27 -17.66 -4.08 16.77
N ALA A 28 -17.84 -4.19 15.46
CA ALA A 28 -17.22 -3.32 14.48
C ALA A 28 -17.65 -1.86 14.69
N SER A 29 -18.93 -1.62 14.97
CA SER A 29 -19.46 -0.29 15.33
C SER A 29 -18.80 0.27 16.59
N ASN A 30 -18.58 -0.54 17.62
CA ASN A 30 -17.87 -0.09 18.83
C ASN A 30 -16.41 0.33 18.55
N ILE A 31 -15.72 -0.39 17.66
CA ILE A 31 -14.38 0.01 17.22
C ILE A 31 -14.45 1.32 16.44
N CYS A 32 -15.43 1.49 15.54
CA CYS A 32 -15.63 2.73 14.80
C CYS A 32 -15.85 3.94 15.73
N LEU A 33 -16.67 3.77 16.78
CA LEU A 33 -16.88 4.81 17.79
C LEU A 33 -15.58 5.13 18.53
N LYS A 34 -14.78 4.13 18.91
CA LYS A 34 -13.48 4.38 19.55
C LYS A 34 -12.48 5.05 18.61
N ILE A 35 -12.49 4.74 17.31
CA ILE A 35 -11.68 5.44 16.31
C ILE A 35 -12.05 6.92 16.25
N ASP A 36 -13.35 7.21 16.18
CA ASP A 36 -13.84 8.58 16.19
C ASP A 36 -13.49 9.30 17.49
N GLU A 37 -13.62 8.65 18.65
CA GLU A 37 -13.22 9.23 19.94
C GLU A 37 -11.72 9.60 19.97
N LEU A 38 -10.84 8.70 19.50
CA LEU A 38 -9.39 8.91 19.55
C LEU A 38 -8.92 10.00 18.57
N LEU A 39 -9.59 10.10 17.42
CA LEU A 39 -9.23 11.00 16.32
C LEU A 39 -10.18 12.21 16.18
N GLU A 40 -11.21 12.32 16.99
CA GLU A 40 -12.27 13.33 16.92
C GLU A 40 -12.70 13.60 15.45
N LEU A 41 -12.98 12.55 14.67
CA LEU A 41 -13.23 12.69 13.23
C LEU A 41 -14.49 13.54 13.00
N GLU A 42 -15.59 13.24 13.68
CA GLU A 42 -16.86 13.98 13.56
C GLU A 42 -16.67 15.47 13.87
N LYS A 43 -15.86 15.80 14.87
CA LYS A 43 -15.61 17.19 15.28
C LYS A 43 -14.86 18.00 14.22
N TYR A 44 -13.86 17.41 13.55
CA TYR A 44 -12.98 18.12 12.63
C TYR A 44 -13.32 17.90 11.16
N THR A 45 -14.51 17.38 10.88
CA THR A 45 -15.00 17.12 9.53
C THR A 45 -16.41 17.69 9.35
N VAL A 46 -16.88 17.74 8.10
CA VAL A 46 -18.13 18.42 7.76
C VAL A 46 -19.02 17.38 7.07
N ASN A 47 -20.06 16.95 7.79
CA ASN A 47 -21.09 15.98 7.42
C ASN A 47 -20.76 14.51 7.65
N PHE A 48 -21.45 13.93 8.63
CA PHE A 48 -21.64 12.49 8.76
C PHE A 48 -22.65 12.00 7.71
N LYS A 49 -22.22 11.12 6.79
CA LYS A 49 -23.13 10.42 5.87
C LYS A 49 -22.82 8.94 5.79
N LEU A 50 -23.82 8.10 6.04
CA LEU A 50 -23.76 6.69 5.71
C LEU A 50 -23.82 6.56 4.17
N ASN A 51 -22.81 5.90 3.59
CA ASN A 51 -22.77 5.71 2.14
C ASN A 51 -23.49 4.43 1.76
N GLU A 52 -24.48 4.52 0.87
CA GLU A 52 -25.28 3.37 0.42
C GLU A 52 -24.49 2.43 -0.52
N LYS A 53 -23.42 2.93 -1.16
CA LYS A 53 -22.61 2.13 -2.08
C LYS A 53 -21.38 1.58 -1.38
N GLY A 54 -21.17 0.27 -1.53
CA GLY A 54 -19.96 -0.41 -1.08
C GLY A 54 -18.66 0.22 -1.63
N PHE A 55 -17.57 0.14 -0.86
CA PHE A 55 -16.26 0.70 -1.18
C PHE A 55 -15.18 -0.34 -0.93
N ALA A 56 -14.40 -0.68 -1.96
CA ALA A 56 -13.25 -1.60 -1.85
C ALA A 56 -13.56 -2.97 -1.18
N GLY A 57 -14.80 -3.45 -1.31
CA GLY A 57 -15.27 -4.69 -0.68
C GLY A 57 -15.87 -4.50 0.72
N TYR A 58 -15.86 -3.30 1.29
CA TYR A 58 -16.62 -2.95 2.49
C TYR A 58 -18.07 -2.62 2.13
N ASN A 59 -19.01 -2.98 3.00
CA ASN A 59 -20.45 -2.79 2.80
C ASN A 59 -21.08 -1.83 3.83
N TYR A 60 -20.37 -1.50 4.91
CA TYR A 60 -20.74 -0.45 5.87
C TYR A 60 -19.69 0.65 5.81
N ILE A 61 -20.10 1.87 5.46
CA ILE A 61 -19.18 3.00 5.20
C ILE A 61 -19.76 4.28 5.80
N VAL A 62 -19.04 4.84 6.76
CA VAL A 62 -19.25 6.20 7.25
C VAL A 62 -18.31 7.11 6.48
N ASN A 63 -18.86 8.09 5.78
CA ASN A 63 -18.09 9.18 5.21
C ASN A 63 -18.22 10.42 6.10
N PHE A 64 -17.09 10.93 6.55
CA PHE A 64 -17.00 12.07 7.46
C PHE A 64 -16.93 13.42 6.75
N ASP A 65 -16.60 13.45 5.45
CA ASP A 65 -16.55 14.68 4.68
C ASP A 65 -16.80 14.50 3.18
N GLU A 66 -16.94 15.61 2.45
CA GLU A 66 -17.00 15.60 0.99
C GLU A 66 -15.64 15.24 0.34
N PHE A 67 -14.58 15.15 1.13
CA PHE A 67 -13.22 14.90 0.71
C PHE A 67 -12.76 13.46 0.98
N GLU A 68 -13.68 12.53 1.22
CA GLU A 68 -13.44 11.09 1.39
C GLU A 68 -12.55 10.72 2.60
N ILE A 69 -12.91 11.19 3.80
CA ILE A 69 -12.53 10.54 5.05
C ILE A 69 -13.51 9.40 5.32
N LEU A 70 -13.10 8.17 5.01
CA LEU A 70 -13.97 6.99 5.04
C LEU A 70 -13.60 6.06 6.20
N LEU A 71 -14.59 5.66 6.99
CA LEU A 71 -14.47 4.61 7.99
C LEU A 71 -15.39 3.45 7.62
N CYS A 72 -14.80 2.31 7.34
CA CYS A 72 -15.48 1.20 6.67
C CYS A 72 -15.27 -0.14 7.40
N PHE A 73 -16.29 -1.00 7.35
CA PHE A 73 -16.15 -2.42 7.66
C PHE A 73 -17.09 -3.26 6.79
N ASN A 74 -16.90 -4.59 6.82
CA ASN A 74 -17.74 -5.53 6.09
C ASN A 74 -18.45 -6.46 7.07
N THR A 75 -19.78 -6.36 7.18
CA THR A 75 -20.60 -7.19 8.08
C THR A 75 -20.43 -8.70 7.84
N ASP A 76 -20.18 -9.09 6.58
CA ASP A 76 -20.11 -10.48 6.13
C ASP A 76 -18.66 -10.99 6.03
N SER A 77 -17.67 -10.09 6.11
CA SER A 77 -16.25 -10.43 5.99
C SER A 77 -15.39 -9.80 7.09
N PRO A 78 -15.50 -10.30 8.34
CA PRO A 78 -14.75 -9.77 9.48
C PRO A 78 -13.23 -9.71 9.29
N ARG A 79 -12.68 -10.62 8.46
CA ARG A 79 -11.25 -10.70 8.16
C ARG A 79 -10.71 -9.47 7.42
N MET A 80 -11.57 -8.64 6.82
CA MET A 80 -11.15 -7.38 6.20
C MET A 80 -10.74 -6.34 7.25
N GLY A 81 -11.30 -6.45 8.47
CA GLY A 81 -11.07 -5.50 9.56
C GLY A 81 -11.84 -4.19 9.40
N ILE A 82 -11.47 -3.22 10.24
CA ILE A 82 -12.00 -1.86 10.21
C ILE A 82 -10.99 -0.97 9.48
N PHE A 83 -11.43 -0.31 8.42
CA PHE A 83 -10.58 0.48 7.53
C PHE A 83 -10.88 1.96 7.65
N LEU A 84 -9.86 2.77 7.91
CA LEU A 84 -9.95 4.23 7.93
C LEU A 84 -9.10 4.79 6.78
N LYS A 85 -9.70 5.58 5.89
CA LYS A 85 -9.02 6.28 4.80
C LYS A 85 -9.08 7.78 5.06
N PHE A 86 -7.93 8.45 4.94
CA PHE A 86 -7.86 9.87 4.66
C PHE A 86 -7.37 10.06 3.23
N SER A 87 -8.20 10.64 2.36
CA SER A 87 -7.75 11.06 1.02
C SER A 87 -6.73 12.21 1.11
N GLY A 88 -6.08 12.53 -0.02
CA GLY A 88 -5.29 13.75 -0.23
C GLY A 88 -5.91 15.00 0.40
N GLN A 89 -7.13 15.31 -0.04
CA GLN A 89 -7.82 16.53 0.36
C GLN A 89 -8.43 16.41 1.77
N GLY A 90 -8.98 15.24 2.11
CA GLY A 90 -9.56 14.99 3.43
C GLY A 90 -8.53 15.11 4.53
N LEU A 91 -7.32 14.57 4.33
CA LEU A 91 -6.21 14.68 5.28
C LEU A 91 -5.84 16.14 5.55
N LYS A 92 -5.65 16.94 4.49
CA LYS A 92 -5.29 18.37 4.63
C LYS A 92 -6.39 19.16 5.31
N HIS A 93 -7.64 18.91 4.94
CA HIS A 93 -8.78 19.58 5.56
C HIS A 93 -8.88 19.26 7.05
N TYR A 94 -8.82 17.99 7.43
CA TYR A 94 -8.83 17.53 8.83
C TYR A 94 -7.69 18.14 9.66
N LEU A 95 -6.45 18.14 9.14
CA LEU A 95 -5.31 18.73 9.84
C LEU A 95 -5.43 20.24 9.99
N LYS A 96 -5.88 20.95 8.95
CA LYS A 96 -6.08 22.40 8.97
C LYS A 96 -7.15 22.79 9.99
N ARG A 97 -8.29 22.09 10.02
CA ARG A 97 -9.38 22.33 10.98
C ARG A 97 -8.90 22.20 12.42
N ARG A 98 -8.09 21.17 12.70
CA ARG A 98 -7.44 20.98 14.01
C ARG A 98 -6.48 22.11 14.36
N GLU A 99 -5.70 22.60 13.40
CA GLU A 99 -4.79 23.73 13.62
C GLU A 99 -5.54 25.03 13.92
N GLU A 100 -6.64 25.32 13.22
CA GLU A 100 -7.53 26.46 13.47
C GLU A 100 -8.10 26.47 14.90
N ASP A 101 -8.37 25.29 15.46
CA ASP A 101 -8.84 25.11 16.84
C ASP A 101 -7.70 25.00 17.88
N ASN A 102 -6.44 25.27 17.50
CA ASN A 102 -5.25 25.10 18.34
C ASN A 102 -5.04 23.66 18.87
N GLN A 103 -5.54 22.66 18.14
CA GLN A 103 -5.44 21.22 18.44
C GLN A 103 -4.60 20.48 17.38
N LYS A 104 -3.53 21.14 16.92
CA LYS A 104 -2.62 20.61 15.89
C LYS A 104 -2.12 19.22 16.25
N ILE A 105 -2.21 18.31 15.28
CA ILE A 105 -1.75 16.93 15.40
C ILE A 105 -0.69 16.65 14.33
N SER A 106 0.44 16.08 14.73
CA SER A 106 1.48 15.58 13.80
C SER A 106 1.07 14.25 13.17
N TYR A 107 1.68 13.89 12.04
CA TYR A 107 1.48 12.57 11.44
C TYR A 107 1.86 11.42 12.38
N ARG A 108 2.90 11.61 13.21
CA ARG A 108 3.24 10.66 14.27
C ARG A 108 2.09 10.48 15.25
N GLN A 109 1.53 11.56 15.76
CA GLN A 109 0.40 11.49 16.70
C GLN A 109 -0.84 10.89 16.03
N LEU A 110 -1.08 11.15 14.74
CA LEU A 110 -2.16 10.54 13.97
C LEU A 110 -2.02 9.01 13.93
N VAL A 111 -0.84 8.50 13.57
CA VAL A 111 -0.56 7.06 13.57
C VAL A 111 -0.65 6.49 14.99
N GLN A 112 -0.09 7.18 15.98
CA GLN A 112 -0.09 6.76 17.38
C GLN A 112 -1.51 6.61 17.93
N LYS A 113 -2.36 7.63 17.75
CA LYS A 113 -3.75 7.61 18.19
C LYS A 113 -4.56 6.49 17.55
N PHE A 114 -4.34 6.19 16.27
CA PHE A 114 -4.97 5.02 15.66
C PHE A 114 -4.47 3.71 16.30
N PHE A 115 -3.17 3.61 16.57
CA PHE A 115 -2.55 2.40 17.14
C PHE A 115 -2.95 2.16 18.60
N GLU A 116 -3.43 3.18 19.31
CA GLU A 116 -3.99 3.05 20.66
C GLU A 116 -5.20 2.10 20.73
N LEU A 117 -5.86 1.78 19.60
CA LEU A 117 -6.91 0.75 19.54
C LEU A 117 -6.47 -0.59 20.11
N GLU A 118 -5.19 -0.96 19.98
CA GLU A 118 -4.65 -2.22 20.54
C GLU A 118 -4.72 -2.26 22.08
N ASN A 119 -4.88 -1.11 22.74
CA ASN A 119 -5.08 -1.04 24.20
C ASN A 119 -6.55 -1.32 24.59
N TYR A 120 -7.49 -1.19 23.66
CA TYR A 120 -8.93 -1.34 23.92
C TYR A 120 -9.50 -2.63 23.35
N PHE A 121 -8.90 -3.17 22.29
CA PHE A 121 -9.39 -4.34 21.57
C PHE A 121 -8.26 -5.29 21.23
N SER A 122 -8.52 -6.60 21.33
CA SER A 122 -7.59 -7.62 20.84
C SER A 122 -7.52 -7.61 19.32
N GLY A 123 -6.34 -7.35 18.78
CA GLY A 123 -6.11 -7.25 17.34
C GLY A 123 -4.81 -6.54 17.02
N SER A 124 -4.65 -6.13 15.76
CA SER A 124 -3.47 -5.41 15.30
C SER A 124 -3.82 -4.23 14.41
N CYS A 125 -3.19 -3.09 14.69
CA CYS A 125 -3.20 -1.90 13.87
C CYS A 125 -2.13 -1.98 12.79
N ARG A 126 -2.45 -1.44 11.62
CA ARG A 126 -1.49 -1.27 10.54
C ARG A 126 -1.80 -0.05 9.69
N VAL A 127 -0.75 0.61 9.21
CA VAL A 127 -0.87 1.50 8.06
C VAL A 127 -0.96 0.63 6.80
N SER A 128 -2.06 0.73 6.07
CA SER A 128 -2.35 -0.10 4.89
C SER A 128 -1.95 0.56 3.58
N ARG A 129 -1.99 1.90 3.56
CA ARG A 129 -1.54 2.73 2.46
C ARG A 129 -0.99 4.05 2.99
N ILE A 130 0.06 4.55 2.35
CA ILE A 130 0.54 5.91 2.53
C ILE A 130 1.08 6.42 1.20
N ASP A 131 0.67 7.61 0.80
CA ASP A 131 1.18 8.27 -0.40
C ASP A 131 2.02 9.47 0.05
N PHE A 132 3.30 9.47 -0.32
CA PHE A 132 4.19 10.61 -0.06
C PHE A 132 4.31 11.46 -1.32
N ALA A 133 4.41 12.77 -1.14
CA ALA A 133 4.62 13.73 -2.21
C ALA A 133 5.94 14.50 -2.01
N ILE A 134 6.65 14.75 -3.11
CA ILE A 134 7.73 15.72 -3.22
C ILE A 134 7.33 16.69 -4.33
N ASP A 135 7.24 17.96 -3.98
CA ASP A 135 6.88 19.07 -4.84
C ASP A 135 8.13 19.83 -5.25
N PHE A 136 8.35 19.93 -6.56
CA PHE A 136 9.36 20.78 -7.18
C PHE A 136 8.63 21.99 -7.77
N ILE A 137 8.74 23.13 -7.09
CA ILE A 137 8.04 24.38 -7.44
C ILE A 137 9.09 25.38 -7.92
N ASP A 138 8.92 25.94 -9.12
CA ASP A 138 9.85 26.87 -9.76
C ASP A 138 11.28 26.32 -9.88
N GLU A 139 11.37 25.03 -10.22
CA GLU A 139 12.65 24.31 -10.41
C GLU A 139 12.97 24.11 -11.90
N GLY A 140 12.18 24.71 -12.80
CA GLY A 140 12.33 24.59 -14.24
C GLY A 140 11.97 23.19 -14.77
N LEU A 141 11.27 22.36 -13.99
CA LEU A 141 10.95 20.99 -14.36
C LEU A 141 9.71 20.93 -15.25
N LYS A 142 9.75 20.06 -16.27
CA LYS A 142 8.61 19.78 -17.14
C LYS A 142 8.41 18.28 -17.29
N VAL A 143 7.20 17.80 -17.01
CA VAL A 143 6.85 16.36 -17.07
C VAL A 143 7.20 15.74 -18.43
N ASN A 144 6.92 16.44 -19.53
CA ASN A 144 7.23 15.94 -20.87
C ASN A 144 8.74 15.76 -21.11
N GLN A 145 9.57 16.67 -20.59
CA GLN A 145 11.03 16.54 -20.67
C GLN A 145 11.51 15.39 -19.78
N ILE A 146 10.95 15.26 -18.57
CA ILE A 146 11.24 14.14 -17.68
C ILE A 146 10.96 12.80 -18.38
N HIS A 147 9.82 12.68 -19.04
CA HIS A 147 9.47 11.47 -19.80
C HIS A 147 10.46 11.17 -20.94
N GLN A 148 10.84 12.18 -21.72
CA GLN A 148 11.80 12.03 -22.81
C GLN A 148 13.17 11.55 -22.32
N GLU A 149 13.63 12.07 -21.18
CA GLU A 149 14.87 11.64 -20.54
C GLU A 149 14.76 10.24 -19.94
N LEU A 150 13.63 9.91 -19.29
CA LEU A 150 13.39 8.57 -18.72
C LEU A 150 13.49 7.45 -19.77
N ASN A 151 13.15 7.71 -21.03
CA ASN A 151 13.29 6.74 -22.12
C ASN A 151 14.75 6.38 -22.45
N LYS A 152 15.71 7.23 -22.05
CA LYS A 152 17.16 7.03 -22.24
C LYS A 152 17.88 6.72 -20.93
N SER A 153 17.14 6.67 -19.82
CA SER A 153 17.64 6.59 -18.47
C SER A 153 17.30 5.26 -17.80
N ILE A 154 17.91 5.02 -16.64
CA ILE A 154 17.64 3.83 -15.84
C ILE A 154 17.20 4.27 -14.46
N ILE A 155 16.10 3.69 -13.98
CA ILE A 155 15.70 3.78 -12.58
C ILE A 155 16.35 2.62 -11.83
N LYS A 156 17.06 2.89 -10.74
CA LYS A 156 17.64 1.88 -9.84
C LYS A 156 16.96 1.96 -8.47
N SER A 157 16.83 0.82 -7.81
CA SER A 157 16.33 0.70 -6.43
C SER A 157 17.42 0.13 -5.54
N LYS A 158 17.48 0.61 -4.30
CA LYS A 158 18.32 0.02 -3.25
C LYS A 158 17.73 -1.32 -2.81
N TYR A 159 18.60 -2.27 -2.50
CA TYR A 159 18.26 -3.55 -1.87
C TYR A 159 19.38 -3.97 -0.92
N VAL A 160 19.05 -4.74 0.12
CA VAL A 160 20.05 -5.39 0.97
C VAL A 160 20.42 -6.71 0.34
N ASP A 161 21.71 -6.87 0.03
CA ASP A 161 22.26 -8.13 -0.47
C ASP A 161 22.26 -9.17 0.64
N SER A 162 21.66 -10.34 0.41
CA SER A 162 21.51 -11.37 1.43
C SER A 162 22.83 -12.04 1.82
N PHE A 163 23.86 -11.96 0.97
CA PHE A 163 25.16 -12.60 1.22
C PHE A 163 26.09 -11.63 1.94
N THR A 164 26.17 -10.39 1.47
CA THR A 164 27.09 -9.39 2.04
C THR A 164 26.45 -8.54 3.13
N ASN A 165 25.13 -8.58 3.29
CA ASN A 165 24.35 -7.70 4.18
C ASN A 165 24.63 -6.20 3.94
N THR A 166 25.05 -5.85 2.71
CA THR A 166 25.31 -4.46 2.29
C THR A 166 24.22 -3.95 1.36
N ILE A 167 24.05 -2.63 1.31
CA ILE A 167 23.13 -1.99 0.38
C ILE A 167 23.75 -1.97 -1.02
N LYS A 168 23.03 -2.50 -2.00
CA LYS A 168 23.39 -2.48 -3.42
C LYS A 168 22.26 -1.87 -4.25
N LEU A 169 22.57 -1.51 -5.49
CA LEU A 169 21.62 -1.00 -6.47
C LEU A 169 21.24 -2.07 -7.48
N ARG A 170 19.96 -2.14 -7.84
CA ARG A 170 19.46 -2.97 -8.94
C ARG A 170 18.54 -2.16 -9.84
N LYS A 171 18.47 -2.51 -11.13
CA LYS A 171 17.50 -1.91 -12.05
C LYS A 171 16.07 -2.12 -11.52
N ASN A 172 15.28 -1.05 -11.49
CA ASN A 172 13.85 -1.10 -11.21
C ASN A 172 13.15 -1.73 -12.43
N GLN A 173 12.37 -2.79 -12.19
CA GLN A 173 11.70 -3.58 -13.25
C GLN A 173 10.28 -3.08 -13.55
N SER A 174 9.85 -1.99 -12.93
CA SER A 174 8.52 -1.44 -13.13
C SER A 174 8.38 -0.83 -14.51
N ASN A 175 7.27 -1.15 -15.19
CA ASN A 175 6.93 -0.52 -16.46
C ASN A 175 6.62 0.96 -16.27
N ILE A 176 7.01 1.77 -17.25
CA ILE A 176 6.66 3.18 -17.35
C ILE A 176 5.44 3.32 -18.26
N SER A 177 4.44 4.07 -17.84
CA SER A 177 3.25 4.39 -18.64
C SER A 177 2.88 5.87 -18.47
N THR A 178 2.13 6.44 -19.41
CA THR A 178 1.82 7.87 -19.42
C THR A 178 0.35 8.17 -19.64
N ILE A 179 -0.09 9.34 -19.18
CA ILE A 179 -1.34 9.97 -19.61
C ILE A 179 -0.97 11.19 -20.43
N ASN A 180 -1.52 11.25 -21.63
CA ASN A 180 -1.25 12.29 -22.62
C ASN A 180 -2.52 13.11 -22.87
N THR A 181 -2.35 14.42 -22.98
CA THR A 181 -3.39 15.36 -23.42
C THR A 181 -2.79 16.19 -24.55
N ASN A 182 -3.46 16.27 -25.70
CA ASN A 182 -2.99 17.04 -26.87
C ASN A 182 -1.52 16.75 -27.25
N ASN A 183 -1.13 15.48 -27.33
CA ASN A 183 0.24 15.00 -27.64
C ASN A 183 1.33 15.44 -26.64
N ARG A 184 0.97 15.95 -25.46
CA ARG A 184 1.91 16.25 -24.37
C ARG A 184 1.69 15.30 -23.21
N VAL A 185 2.77 14.77 -22.65
CA VAL A 185 2.72 13.96 -21.43
C VAL A 185 2.42 14.86 -20.24
N GLU A 186 1.30 14.61 -19.56
CA GLU A 186 0.89 15.33 -18.34
C GLU A 186 1.17 14.52 -17.08
N THR A 187 1.20 13.19 -17.18
CA THR A 187 1.47 12.29 -16.05
C THR A 187 2.25 11.08 -16.50
N ILE A 188 3.23 10.69 -15.69
CA ILE A 188 4.05 9.49 -15.83
C ILE A 188 3.77 8.59 -14.63
N TYR A 189 3.62 7.30 -14.88
CA TYR A 189 3.54 6.26 -13.86
C TYR A 189 4.72 5.31 -14.00
N VAL A 190 5.37 4.99 -12.88
CA VAL A 190 6.37 3.93 -12.80
C VAL A 190 5.84 2.84 -11.87
N GLY A 191 5.35 1.76 -12.49
CA GLY A 191 4.59 0.69 -11.82
C GLY A 191 3.17 0.56 -12.37
N SER A 192 2.44 -0.44 -11.87
CA SER A 192 1.06 -0.69 -12.32
C SER A 192 0.04 0.01 -11.44
N LYS A 193 -0.84 0.80 -12.07
CA LYS A 193 -2.06 1.35 -11.45
C LYS A 193 -3.12 0.26 -11.20
N ALA A 194 -3.22 -0.71 -12.11
CA ALA A 194 -4.25 -1.75 -12.10
C ALA A 194 -3.96 -2.87 -11.09
N ASN A 195 -2.68 -3.21 -10.89
CA ASN A 195 -2.31 -4.24 -9.93
C ASN A 195 -2.31 -3.70 -8.50
N LYS A 196 -3.45 -3.80 -7.81
CA LYS A 196 -3.57 -3.47 -6.38
C LYS A 196 -2.66 -4.32 -5.48
N GLY A 197 -2.15 -5.43 -5.99
CA GLY A 197 -1.13 -6.28 -5.34
C GLY A 197 0.28 -5.69 -5.35
N ASN A 198 0.56 -4.65 -6.16
CA ASN A 198 1.84 -3.95 -6.10
C ASN A 198 1.92 -3.06 -4.87
N SER A 199 3.00 -3.23 -4.11
CA SER A 199 3.26 -2.46 -2.89
C SER A 199 3.76 -1.03 -3.15
N LEU A 200 4.11 -0.67 -4.40
CA LEU A 200 4.68 0.63 -4.77
C LEU A 200 4.16 1.09 -6.13
N LEU A 201 3.89 2.39 -6.25
CA LEU A 201 3.59 3.08 -7.50
C LEU A 201 4.13 4.51 -7.41
N LEU A 202 4.93 4.94 -8.39
CA LEU A 202 5.33 6.34 -8.51
C LEU A 202 4.48 7.01 -9.59
N ARG A 203 4.01 8.22 -9.31
CA ARG A 203 3.33 9.14 -10.22
C ARG A 203 4.13 10.45 -10.30
N ILE A 204 4.45 10.90 -11.51
CA ILE A 204 5.09 12.20 -11.75
C ILE A 204 4.15 13.01 -12.62
N TYR A 205 3.70 14.17 -12.16
CA TYR A 205 2.69 14.94 -12.89
C TYR A 205 2.82 16.45 -12.70
N ASP A 206 2.17 17.18 -13.59
CA ASP A 206 2.10 18.63 -13.58
C ASP A 206 1.05 19.05 -12.55
N LYS A 207 1.51 19.42 -11.36
CA LYS A 207 0.65 19.72 -10.22
C LYS A 207 -0.02 21.08 -10.39
N LYS A 208 0.69 22.06 -10.97
CA LYS A 208 0.12 23.36 -11.33
C LYS A 208 -1.08 23.18 -12.25
N LEU A 209 -0.90 22.45 -13.36
CA LEU A 209 -1.98 22.19 -14.30
C LEU A 209 -3.15 21.41 -13.67
N GLU A 210 -2.86 20.48 -12.77
CA GLU A 210 -3.88 19.73 -12.03
C GLU A 210 -4.72 20.61 -11.11
N GLN A 211 -4.07 21.52 -10.37
CA GLN A 211 -4.74 22.47 -9.47
C GLN A 211 -5.54 23.52 -10.25
N GLU A 212 -5.01 24.03 -11.37
CA GLU A 212 -5.71 24.98 -12.25
C GLU A 212 -6.98 24.36 -12.86
N LYS A 213 -6.89 23.15 -13.42
CA LYS A 213 -8.02 22.46 -14.07
C LYS A 213 -9.15 22.13 -13.09
N LYS A 214 -8.79 21.70 -11.87
CA LYS A 214 -9.78 21.26 -10.87
C LYS A 214 -10.25 22.36 -9.94
N LYS A 215 -9.63 23.56 -9.99
CA LYS A 215 -9.76 24.58 -8.95
C LYS A 215 -9.53 23.98 -7.56
N GLY A 216 -8.41 23.25 -7.44
CA GLY A 216 -8.07 22.52 -6.22
C GLY A 216 -7.70 23.43 -5.04
N ILE A 217 -7.43 22.84 -3.88
CA ILE A 217 -7.13 23.60 -2.65
C ILE A 217 -5.90 24.50 -2.73
N PHE A 218 -4.98 24.21 -3.65
CA PHE A 218 -3.77 25.01 -3.89
C PHE A 218 -3.87 25.84 -5.17
N TYR A 219 -5.09 26.16 -5.62
CA TYR A 219 -5.32 26.92 -6.85
C TYR A 219 -4.59 28.26 -6.85
N ASP A 220 -4.70 29.02 -5.76
CA ASP A 220 -4.06 30.34 -5.67
C ASP A 220 -2.53 30.26 -5.67
N ASP A 221 -1.97 29.18 -5.12
CA ASP A 221 -0.51 28.97 -5.13
C ASP A 221 -0.02 28.52 -6.51
N ALA A 222 -0.80 27.68 -7.21
CA ALA A 222 -0.52 27.27 -8.58
C ALA A 222 -0.48 28.46 -9.56
N LEU A 223 -1.30 29.49 -9.34
CA LEU A 223 -1.29 30.72 -10.14
C LEU A 223 -0.04 31.58 -9.92
N LYS A 224 0.66 31.43 -8.78
CA LYS A 224 1.82 32.26 -8.40
C LYS A 224 3.16 31.67 -8.82
N CYS A 225 3.24 30.35 -9.05
CA CYS A 225 4.46 29.68 -9.52
C CYS A 225 4.50 29.62 -11.05
N ASP A 226 5.69 29.56 -11.64
CA ASP A 226 5.94 29.34 -13.07
C ASP A 226 5.76 27.86 -13.44
N ASP A 227 6.37 26.96 -12.66
CA ASP A 227 6.26 25.51 -12.81
C ASP A 227 6.04 24.79 -11.47
N TRP A 228 5.29 23.68 -11.50
CA TRP A 228 5.10 22.83 -10.33
C TRP A 228 4.94 21.38 -10.76
N VAL A 229 6.00 20.58 -10.55
CA VAL A 229 5.99 19.14 -10.80
C VAL A 229 5.97 18.38 -9.48
N ARG A 230 4.99 17.50 -9.32
CA ARG A 230 4.89 16.61 -8.14
C ARG A 230 5.36 15.20 -8.48
N PHE A 231 6.22 14.66 -7.62
CA PHE A 231 6.56 13.25 -7.53
C PHE A 231 5.78 12.67 -6.37
N GLU A 232 4.92 11.69 -6.62
CA GLU A 232 4.07 11.08 -5.61
C GLU A 232 4.27 9.57 -5.61
N MET A 233 4.64 9.02 -4.45
CA MET A 233 4.88 7.60 -4.28
C MET A 233 3.82 6.99 -3.38
N SER A 234 2.96 6.18 -3.98
CA SER A 234 1.98 5.36 -3.26
C SER A 234 2.64 4.08 -2.75
N ILE A 235 2.64 3.92 -1.43
CA ILE A 235 3.17 2.78 -0.70
C ILE A 235 2.01 1.99 -0.12
N ARG A 236 1.98 0.66 -0.29
CA ARG A 236 0.87 -0.21 0.12
C ARG A 236 1.34 -1.46 0.86
N GLN A 237 0.41 -2.10 1.56
CA GLN A 237 0.61 -3.39 2.21
C GLN A 237 1.76 -3.37 3.23
N ALA A 238 2.65 -4.37 3.21
CA ALA A 238 3.76 -4.51 4.15
C ALA A 238 4.70 -3.29 4.16
N TYR A 239 4.93 -2.65 3.00
CA TYR A 239 5.74 -1.44 2.96
C TYR A 239 5.04 -0.26 3.66
N ALA A 240 3.74 -0.09 3.44
CA ALA A 240 2.98 0.96 4.13
C ALA A 240 3.01 0.76 5.64
N ASN A 241 2.87 -0.49 6.10
CA ASN A 241 2.95 -0.80 7.51
C ASN A 241 4.33 -0.50 8.10
N GLN A 242 5.40 -0.89 7.40
CA GLN A 242 6.77 -0.54 7.80
C GLN A 242 6.96 0.98 7.86
N THR A 243 6.47 1.71 6.85
CA THR A 243 6.54 3.18 6.83
C THR A 243 5.75 3.82 7.98
N GLY A 244 4.57 3.28 8.33
CA GLY A 244 3.82 3.71 9.51
C GLY A 244 4.60 3.55 10.81
N LEU A 245 5.28 2.41 10.98
CA LEU A 245 6.16 2.18 12.13
C LEU A 245 7.39 3.10 12.13
N ASP A 246 7.92 3.45 10.96
CA ASP A 246 9.01 4.42 10.85
C ASP A 246 8.53 5.85 11.18
N ILE A 247 7.30 6.23 10.81
CA ILE A 247 6.69 7.52 11.19
C ILE A 247 6.57 7.66 12.71
N LEU A 248 6.25 6.57 13.43
CA LEU A 248 6.21 6.58 14.89
C LEU A 248 7.58 6.88 15.53
N LYS A 249 8.69 6.63 14.82
CA LYS A 249 10.04 6.94 15.29
C LYS A 249 10.43 8.40 15.07
N CYS A 250 9.84 9.08 14.07
CA CYS A 250 10.10 10.48 13.78
C CYS A 250 9.72 11.37 14.99
N ARG A 251 10.60 12.29 15.38
CA ARG A 251 10.40 13.18 16.54
C ARG A 251 9.97 14.58 16.15
N ASN A 252 10.18 14.95 14.90
CA ASN A 252 9.92 16.28 14.34
C ASN A 252 9.72 16.19 12.82
N ASP A 253 9.28 17.30 12.22
CA ASP A 253 8.96 17.39 10.80
C ASP A 253 10.19 17.20 9.90
N LYS A 254 11.40 17.52 10.40
CA LYS A 254 12.65 17.30 9.66
C LYS A 254 12.95 15.81 9.50
N GLU A 255 12.79 15.02 10.57
CA GLU A 255 12.94 13.56 10.51
C GLU A 255 11.88 12.91 9.63
N LEU A 256 10.63 13.41 9.64
CA LEU A 256 9.59 12.95 8.73
C LEU A 256 9.93 13.28 7.27
N SER A 257 10.40 14.50 7.01
CA SER A 257 10.82 14.93 5.67
C SER A 257 11.96 14.02 5.16
N SER A 258 12.97 13.79 5.99
CA SER A 258 14.06 12.86 5.70
C SER A 258 13.55 11.44 5.39
N LEU A 259 12.59 10.93 6.18
CA LEU A 259 11.96 9.64 5.91
C LEU A 259 11.29 9.61 4.52
N ILE A 260 10.55 10.66 4.16
CA ILE A 260 9.89 10.78 2.85
C ILE A 260 10.93 10.67 1.72
N PHE A 261 11.95 11.54 1.72
CA PHE A 261 13.02 11.51 0.73
C PHE A 261 13.75 10.16 0.70
N GLN A 262 13.98 9.55 1.88
CA GLN A 262 14.59 8.24 1.95
C GLN A 262 13.72 7.17 1.27
N ARG A 263 12.41 7.13 1.52
CA ARG A 263 11.53 6.14 0.87
C ARG A 263 11.53 6.29 -0.66
N PHE A 264 11.57 7.51 -1.18
CA PHE A 264 11.73 7.77 -2.62
C PHE A 264 13.06 7.24 -3.14
N THR A 265 14.18 7.65 -2.53
CA THR A 265 15.53 7.27 -2.96
C THR A 265 15.87 5.79 -2.71
N ASP A 266 15.12 5.10 -1.87
CA ASP A 266 15.22 3.65 -1.70
C ASP A 266 14.71 2.88 -2.94
N LYS A 267 13.76 3.45 -3.69
CA LYS A 267 13.06 2.73 -4.78
C LYS A 267 13.21 3.39 -6.16
N TYR A 268 13.44 4.69 -6.21
CA TYR A 268 13.42 5.50 -7.41
C TYR A 268 14.64 6.45 -7.45
N LEU A 269 15.83 5.87 -7.64
CA LEU A 269 17.01 6.64 -8.04
C LEU A 269 17.09 6.67 -9.57
N PHE A 270 17.13 7.87 -10.13
CA PHE A 270 17.19 8.10 -11.57
C PHE A 270 18.63 8.29 -12.02
N PHE A 271 19.02 7.55 -13.05
CA PHE A 271 20.36 7.62 -13.64
C PHE A 271 20.28 8.02 -15.11
N LYS A 272 21.16 8.93 -15.54
CA LYS A 272 21.35 9.35 -16.93
C LYS A 272 22.80 9.07 -17.31
N ASN A 273 23.00 8.28 -18.37
CA ASN A 273 24.34 7.85 -18.81
C ASN A 273 25.19 7.25 -17.67
N ASP A 274 24.59 6.39 -16.85
CA ASP A 274 25.17 5.79 -15.64
C ASP A 274 25.59 6.75 -14.50
N GLU A 275 25.40 8.05 -14.67
CA GLU A 275 25.52 9.03 -13.60
C GLU A 275 24.18 9.27 -12.92
N LEU A 276 24.24 9.66 -11.64
CA LEU A 276 23.04 10.03 -10.91
C LEU A 276 22.45 11.31 -11.51
N TRP A 277 21.16 11.28 -11.86
CA TRP A 277 20.48 12.46 -12.38
C TRP A 277 20.24 13.46 -11.24
N ASP A 278 20.31 14.76 -11.53
CA ASP A 278 20.19 15.85 -10.56
C ASP A 278 18.92 15.76 -9.69
N ILE A 279 17.80 15.31 -10.25
CA ILE A 279 16.57 15.04 -9.48
C ILE A 279 16.87 14.09 -8.30
N SER A 280 17.65 13.03 -8.52
CA SER A 280 18.04 12.12 -7.45
C SER A 280 19.17 12.64 -6.56
N LYS A 281 20.10 13.45 -7.09
CA LYS A 281 21.12 14.09 -6.25
C LYS A 281 20.46 14.98 -5.21
N VAL A 282 19.57 15.87 -5.66
CA VAL A 282 18.84 16.79 -4.80
C VAL A 282 18.01 16.04 -3.76
N MET A 283 17.24 15.01 -4.17
CA MET A 283 16.49 14.20 -3.18
C MET A 283 17.39 13.52 -2.14
N LEU A 284 18.63 13.13 -2.48
CA LEU A 284 19.55 12.52 -1.53
C LEU A 284 20.12 13.52 -0.51
N GLU A 285 20.23 14.80 -0.85
CA GLU A 285 20.71 15.86 0.06
C GLU A 285 19.79 16.06 1.26
N TYR A 286 18.49 15.75 1.12
CA TYR A 286 17.51 15.83 2.20
C TYR A 286 17.45 14.58 3.09
N VAL A 287 18.23 13.53 2.80
CA VAL A 287 18.23 12.29 3.58
C VAL A 287 19.24 12.36 4.72
N SER A 288 18.73 12.33 5.96
CA SER A 288 19.50 12.00 7.17
C SER A 288 19.26 10.51 7.52
N THR A 289 20.30 9.68 7.40
CA THR A 289 20.15 8.22 7.43
C THR A 289 19.87 7.66 8.84
N ASP A 290 18.59 7.48 9.19
CA ASP A 290 18.17 6.87 10.47
C ASP A 290 17.15 5.71 10.33
N PHE A 291 16.65 5.43 9.11
CA PHE A 291 15.61 4.43 8.91
C PHE A 291 16.07 3.22 8.09
N ASP A 292 15.49 2.06 8.38
CA ASP A 292 15.73 0.84 7.62
C ASP A 292 15.15 0.92 6.20
N LEU A 293 15.85 0.30 5.24
CA LEU A 293 15.34 0.13 3.87
C LEU A 293 13.94 -0.52 3.88
N LEU A 294 13.07 -0.13 2.95
CA LEU A 294 11.80 -0.83 2.71
C LEU A 294 12.02 -2.29 2.34
N ARG A 295 11.63 -3.19 3.26
CA ARG A 295 11.76 -4.66 3.16
C ARG A 295 10.37 -5.28 3.19
N SER A 296 10.02 -5.99 2.12
CA SER A 296 8.94 -6.94 2.20
C SER A 296 9.51 -8.13 2.97
N LYS A 297 8.73 -8.75 3.87
CA LYS A 297 9.09 -10.08 4.36
C LYS A 297 9.53 -10.91 3.15
N PRO A 298 10.64 -11.67 3.23
CA PRO A 298 11.04 -12.54 2.14
C PRO A 298 9.79 -13.28 1.68
N ARG A 299 9.54 -13.33 0.36
CA ARG A 299 8.50 -14.25 -0.15
C ARG A 299 8.75 -15.56 0.58
N ARG A 300 7.72 -16.07 1.29
CA ARG A 300 7.85 -17.36 2.00
C ARG A 300 8.57 -18.28 1.03
N LYS A 301 9.69 -18.87 1.47
CA LYS A 301 10.30 -19.94 0.68
C LYS A 301 9.13 -20.87 0.35
N ASN A 302 8.94 -21.12 -0.94
CA ASN A 302 7.77 -21.86 -1.42
C ASN A 302 7.98 -23.35 -1.06
N ASP A 303 8.07 -23.67 0.23
CA ASP A 303 8.17 -25.05 0.68
C ASP A 303 6.81 -25.75 0.49
N LEU A 304 6.87 -27.08 0.40
CA LEU A 304 5.69 -27.88 0.10
C LEU A 304 4.64 -27.78 1.21
N LEU A 305 5.06 -27.57 2.48
CA LEU A 305 4.18 -27.42 3.63
C LEU A 305 3.40 -26.08 3.59
N SER A 306 4.09 -24.98 3.33
CA SER A 306 3.52 -23.65 3.17
C SER A 306 2.53 -23.62 2.01
N THR A 307 2.86 -24.28 0.90
CA THR A 307 1.96 -24.44 -0.26
C THR A 307 0.72 -25.25 0.11
N TYR A 308 0.89 -26.36 0.83
CA TYR A 308 -0.23 -27.18 1.30
C TYR A 308 -1.16 -26.41 2.24
N ILE A 309 -0.61 -25.70 3.24
CA ILE A 309 -1.38 -24.85 4.15
C ILE A 309 -2.09 -23.74 3.39
N TYR A 310 -1.44 -23.15 2.38
CA TYR A 310 -2.06 -22.13 1.53
C TYR A 310 -3.23 -22.69 0.72
N LEU A 311 -3.08 -23.89 0.14
CA LEU A 311 -4.17 -24.57 -0.58
C LEU A 311 -5.38 -24.76 0.32
N LEU A 312 -5.20 -25.23 1.56
CA LEU A 312 -6.30 -25.40 2.50
C LEU A 312 -6.92 -24.06 2.92
N LYS A 313 -6.10 -23.13 3.45
CA LYS A 313 -6.62 -21.95 4.16
C LYS A 313 -6.90 -20.72 3.30
N ASN A 314 -6.19 -20.55 2.18
CA ASN A 314 -6.09 -19.26 1.50
C ASN A 314 -6.33 -19.31 -0.02
N SER A 315 -6.30 -20.50 -0.64
CA SER A 315 -6.50 -20.62 -2.10
C SER A 315 -7.98 -20.59 -2.53
N GLY A 316 -8.90 -20.68 -1.56
CA GLY A 316 -10.33 -20.82 -1.81
C GLY A 316 -10.78 -22.26 -2.09
N LEU A 317 -9.86 -23.25 -2.06
CA LEU A 317 -10.20 -24.67 -2.27
C LEU A 317 -11.26 -25.15 -1.27
N GLU A 318 -11.08 -24.95 0.03
CA GLU A 318 -12.06 -25.39 1.03
C GLU A 318 -13.43 -24.71 0.85
N SER A 319 -13.45 -23.42 0.54
CA SER A 319 -14.71 -22.70 0.24
C SER A 319 -15.39 -23.24 -1.02
N PHE A 320 -14.62 -23.63 -2.03
CA PHE A 320 -15.15 -24.26 -3.24
C PHE A 320 -15.69 -25.67 -2.96
N LEU A 321 -14.97 -26.48 -2.18
CA LEU A 321 -15.44 -27.80 -1.74
C LEU A 321 -16.72 -27.70 -0.90
N TYR A 322 -16.82 -26.70 -0.02
CA TYR A 322 -18.05 -26.43 0.73
C TYR A 322 -19.22 -26.11 -0.21
N LYS A 323 -19.01 -25.31 -1.26
CA LYS A 323 -20.04 -25.06 -2.28
C LYS A 323 -20.44 -26.33 -3.02
N ILE A 324 -19.49 -27.18 -3.41
CA ILE A 324 -19.78 -28.48 -4.03
C ILE A 324 -20.63 -29.35 -3.10
N ASP A 325 -20.27 -29.46 -1.83
CA ASP A 325 -21.04 -30.20 -0.82
C ASP A 325 -22.47 -29.68 -0.72
N LYS A 326 -22.65 -28.36 -0.61
CA LYS A 326 -23.98 -27.76 -0.43
C LYS A 326 -24.87 -27.82 -1.67
N ILE A 327 -24.29 -27.87 -2.87
CA ILE A 327 -25.06 -27.87 -4.13
C ILE A 327 -25.29 -29.29 -4.64
N TYR A 328 -24.27 -30.15 -4.59
CA TYR A 328 -24.25 -31.47 -5.24
C TYR A 328 -24.11 -32.64 -4.26
N GLY A 329 -23.83 -32.37 -2.98
CA GLY A 329 -23.70 -33.39 -1.93
C GLY A 329 -22.26 -33.87 -1.69
N LYS A 330 -22.08 -34.60 -0.58
CA LYS A 330 -20.76 -35.03 -0.08
C LYS A 330 -19.99 -35.92 -1.06
N GLU A 331 -20.69 -36.78 -1.80
CA GLU A 331 -20.07 -37.74 -2.73
C GLU A 331 -19.37 -37.02 -3.90
N SER A 332 -19.90 -35.87 -4.33
CA SER A 332 -19.33 -35.07 -5.42
C SER A 332 -17.95 -34.48 -5.10
N ILE A 333 -17.56 -34.39 -3.81
CA ILE A 333 -16.19 -33.99 -3.45
C ILE A 333 -15.18 -35.04 -3.91
N GLN A 334 -15.49 -36.33 -3.74
CA GLN A 334 -14.60 -37.41 -4.15
C GLN A 334 -14.47 -37.47 -5.68
N GLU A 335 -15.59 -37.29 -6.37
CA GLU A 335 -15.62 -37.18 -7.83
C GLU A 335 -14.76 -36.01 -8.32
N PHE A 336 -14.89 -34.83 -7.71
CA PHE A 336 -14.05 -33.68 -8.03
C PHE A 336 -12.56 -34.01 -7.93
N PHE A 337 -12.10 -34.57 -6.81
CA PHE A 337 -10.68 -34.92 -6.65
C PHE A 337 -10.21 -35.99 -7.65
N LYS A 338 -11.09 -36.94 -8.01
CA LYS A 338 -10.81 -37.91 -9.07
C LYS A 338 -10.57 -37.21 -10.41
N HIS A 339 -11.41 -36.25 -10.78
CA HIS A 339 -11.24 -35.48 -12.02
C HIS A 339 -9.99 -34.60 -12.01
N VAL A 340 -9.66 -33.96 -10.88
CA VAL A 340 -8.41 -33.19 -10.73
C VAL A 340 -7.19 -34.09 -10.94
N LEU A 341 -7.18 -35.29 -10.37
CA LEU A 341 -6.09 -36.25 -10.54
C LEU A 341 -5.95 -36.72 -12.00
N ILE A 342 -7.08 -37.00 -12.66
CA ILE A 342 -7.08 -37.37 -14.09
C ILE A 342 -6.50 -36.23 -14.93
N HIS A 343 -6.92 -34.99 -14.71
CA HIS A 343 -6.40 -33.82 -15.41
C HIS A 343 -4.89 -33.66 -15.19
N PHE A 344 -4.42 -33.76 -13.94
CA PHE A 344 -3.00 -33.69 -13.60
C PHE A 344 -2.17 -34.74 -14.35
N LYS A 345 -2.66 -35.99 -14.43
CA LYS A 345 -1.94 -37.08 -15.10
C LYS A 345 -1.95 -36.99 -16.63
N THR A 346 -3.00 -36.41 -17.22
CA THR A 346 -3.24 -36.52 -18.67
C THR A 346 -3.04 -35.21 -19.43
N LYS A 347 -3.16 -34.06 -18.77
CA LYS A 347 -3.17 -32.74 -19.43
C LYS A 347 -2.15 -31.77 -18.87
N TYR A 348 -1.82 -31.84 -17.58
CA TYR A 348 -0.91 -30.88 -16.96
C TYR A 348 0.51 -31.00 -17.52
N LYS A 349 1.09 -29.85 -17.88
CA LYS A 349 2.50 -29.70 -18.26
C LYS A 349 3.15 -28.69 -17.33
N PRO A 350 4.28 -29.02 -16.69
CA PRO A 350 4.93 -28.12 -15.75
C PRO A 350 5.45 -26.86 -16.46
N SER A 351 5.33 -25.72 -15.79
CA SER A 351 5.92 -24.46 -16.26
C SER A 351 7.45 -24.46 -16.08
N PRO A 352 8.21 -23.62 -16.80
CA PRO A 352 9.64 -23.44 -16.58
C PRO A 352 10.00 -23.14 -15.11
N ASP A 353 9.20 -22.30 -14.44
CA ASP A 353 9.39 -21.97 -13.02
C ASP A 353 9.23 -23.19 -12.12
N THR A 354 8.27 -24.07 -12.42
CA THR A 354 8.08 -25.35 -11.71
C THR A 354 9.31 -26.24 -11.86
N ILE A 355 9.89 -26.30 -13.06
CA ILE A 355 11.10 -27.10 -13.34
C ILE A 355 12.30 -26.54 -12.59
N ILE A 356 12.51 -25.21 -12.64
CA ILE A 356 13.60 -24.53 -11.91
C ILE A 356 13.47 -24.76 -10.41
N PHE A 357 12.25 -24.62 -9.87
CA PHE A 357 11.99 -24.88 -8.46
C PHE A 357 12.37 -26.31 -8.06
N LEU A 358 11.96 -27.31 -8.85
CA LEU A 358 12.30 -28.71 -8.59
C LEU A 358 13.81 -28.93 -8.64
N ASN A 359 14.50 -28.45 -9.67
CA ASN A 359 15.95 -28.64 -9.80
C ASN A 359 16.72 -28.03 -8.61
N ASN A 360 16.27 -26.90 -8.10
CA ASN A 360 16.96 -26.20 -7.01
C ASN A 360 16.62 -26.74 -5.61
N ARG A 361 15.44 -27.36 -5.41
CA ARG A 361 14.92 -27.68 -4.06
C ARG A 361 14.59 -29.15 -3.83
N LYS A 362 14.59 -30.00 -4.86
CA LYS A 362 14.12 -31.40 -4.76
C LYS A 362 14.85 -32.20 -3.70
N ASP A 363 16.18 -32.11 -3.63
CA ASP A 363 16.96 -32.94 -2.71
C ASP A 363 16.93 -32.42 -1.26
N GLU A 364 16.67 -31.12 -1.06
CA GLU A 364 16.35 -30.52 0.24
C GLU A 364 14.98 -31.04 0.72
N LEU A 365 13.94 -30.88 -0.11
CA LEU A 365 12.55 -31.22 0.24
C LEU A 365 12.31 -32.72 0.42
N LYS A 366 13.09 -33.59 -0.22
CA LYS A 366 13.03 -35.06 0.00
C LYS A 366 13.37 -35.47 1.43
N LYS A 367 14.13 -34.64 2.15
CA LYS A 367 14.52 -34.91 3.55
C LYS A 367 13.42 -34.48 4.54
N GLU A 368 12.42 -33.73 4.06
CA GLU A 368 11.29 -33.28 4.85
C GLU A 368 10.14 -34.30 4.83
N LYS A 369 9.28 -34.25 5.86
CA LYS A 369 8.05 -35.04 5.86
C LYS A 369 7.11 -34.56 4.76
N LYS A 370 6.25 -35.46 4.26
CA LYS A 370 5.19 -35.06 3.35
C LYS A 370 4.28 -34.02 4.02
N PRO A 371 3.86 -32.96 3.31
CA PRO A 371 3.10 -31.85 3.90
C PRO A 371 1.84 -32.26 4.68
N TRP A 372 1.12 -33.28 4.19
CA TRP A 372 -0.12 -33.78 4.79
C TRP A 372 0.10 -34.71 5.99
N ASP A 373 1.33 -35.17 6.23
CA ASP A 373 1.67 -35.99 7.39
C ASP A 373 2.07 -35.14 8.61
N VAL A 374 2.06 -33.80 8.48
CA VAL A 374 2.33 -32.87 9.59
C VAL A 374 1.10 -32.69 10.52
N PHE A 375 -0.10 -32.98 10.00
CA PHE A 375 -1.37 -32.82 10.71
C PHE A 375 -2.00 -34.16 11.13
N LYS A 376 -1.25 -35.27 10.96
CA LYS A 376 -1.58 -36.59 11.51
C LYS A 376 -0.73 -36.80 12.75
#